data_AF-A0A1G2MTN2-F1
#
_entry.id   AF-A0A1G2MTN2-F1
#
_cell.length_a   1.000
_cell.length_b   1.000
_cell.length_c   1.000
_cell.angle_alpha   90.00
_cell.angle_beta   90.00
_cell.angle_gamma   90.00
#
_symmetry.space_group_name_H-M   'P 1'
#
loop_
_entity.id
_entity.type
_entity.pdbx_description
1 polymer ?
#
loop_
_entity_poly.entity_id
_entity_poly.type
_entity_poly.pdbx_seq_one_letter_code
_entity_poly.pdbx_strand_id
1 'polypeptide(L)'
;MDMQKITKTKIWVRIAGNAANVRAGQPHGWRCFLKGTLPKKWSKEIPLVQWTLKGQATARNVIPGTDASGKTQQVVAWIDLYGDIVIENDVLRITLRDPE
;
A
#
# COMPACT_ATOMS: atom_id res chain seq x y z
N MET A 1 -12.10 -3.64 -19.41
CA MET A 1 -11.98 -4.73 -18.42
C MET A 1 -12.31 -4.09 -17.09
N ASP A 2 -13.50 -4.35 -16.54
CA ASP A 2 -13.93 -3.69 -15.30
C ASP A 2 -12.99 -4.10 -14.18
N MET A 3 -12.26 -3.12 -13.67
CA MET A 3 -11.30 -3.37 -12.62
C MET A 3 -12.07 -3.56 -11.32
N GLN A 4 -11.96 -4.75 -10.75
CA GLN A 4 -12.72 -5.14 -9.59
C GLN A 4 -12.37 -4.24 -8.39
N LYS A 5 -13.38 -3.57 -7.84
CA LYS A 5 -13.25 -2.81 -6.59
C LYS A 5 -12.82 -3.72 -5.45
N ILE A 6 -11.71 -3.39 -4.79
CA ILE A 6 -11.21 -4.12 -3.62
C ILE A 6 -11.58 -3.32 -2.38
N THR A 7 -12.26 -3.96 -1.43
CA THR A 7 -12.53 -3.38 -0.10
C THR A 7 -12.03 -4.32 0.98
N LYS A 8 -11.25 -3.80 1.93
CA LYS A 8 -10.76 -4.53 3.10
C LYS A 8 -10.80 -3.63 4.32
N THR A 9 -11.05 -4.21 5.49
CA THR A 9 -11.11 -3.48 6.76
C THR A 9 -10.00 -3.96 7.69
N LYS A 10 -9.51 -3.07 8.57
CA LYS A 10 -8.55 -3.41 9.63
C LYS A 10 -7.34 -4.21 9.11
N ILE A 11 -6.72 -3.73 8.04
CA ILE A 11 -5.62 -4.40 7.34
C ILE A 11 -4.35 -3.54 7.32
N TRP A 12 -3.20 -4.19 7.28
CA TRP A 12 -1.95 -3.51 6.93
C TRP A 12 -1.82 -3.39 5.41
N VAL A 13 -1.55 -2.18 4.95
CA VAL A 13 -1.18 -1.89 3.56
C VAL A 13 0.21 -1.28 3.53
N ARG A 14 1.07 -1.82 2.69
CA ARG A 14 2.36 -1.24 2.37
C ARG A 14 2.23 -0.40 1.14
N ILE A 15 2.68 0.86 1.18
CA ILE A 15 2.77 1.73 0.00
C ILE A 15 4.23 2.03 -0.29
N ALA A 16 4.58 1.95 -1.57
CA ALA A 16 5.91 2.29 -2.05
C ALA A 16 5.84 2.98 -3.42
N GLY A 17 6.89 3.74 -3.73
CA GLY A 17 7.11 4.21 -5.09
C GLY A 17 7.44 3.05 -6.03
N ASN A 18 6.93 3.10 -7.25
CA ASN A 18 7.37 2.26 -8.36
C ASN A 18 8.46 3.02 -9.14
N ALA A 19 9.70 2.90 -8.67
CA ALA A 19 10.82 3.67 -9.22
C ALA A 19 11.04 3.44 -10.72
N ALA A 20 10.76 2.23 -11.23
CA ALA A 20 10.87 1.94 -12.66
C ALA A 20 9.86 2.76 -13.47
N ASN A 21 8.58 2.71 -13.09
CA ASN A 21 7.53 3.48 -13.78
C ASN A 21 7.73 4.98 -13.65
N VAL A 22 8.11 5.47 -12.46
CA VAL A 22 8.39 6.89 -12.22
C VAL A 22 9.51 7.38 -13.14
N ARG A 23 10.63 6.65 -13.24
CA ARG A 23 11.75 7.02 -14.12
C ARG A 23 11.37 6.98 -15.60
N ALA A 24 10.50 6.06 -15.99
CA ALA A 24 10.05 5.88 -17.36
C ALA A 24 8.85 6.77 -17.75
N GLY A 25 8.36 7.64 -16.84
CA GLY A 25 7.18 8.48 -17.07
C GLY A 25 5.90 7.68 -17.31
N GLN A 26 5.85 6.42 -16.86
CA GLN A 26 4.71 5.53 -17.04
C GLN A 26 3.63 5.80 -15.99
N PRO A 27 2.36 5.49 -16.29
CA PRO A 27 1.32 5.47 -15.27
C PRO A 27 1.68 4.46 -14.18
N HIS A 28 0.97 4.57 -13.05
CA HIS A 28 1.20 3.72 -11.86
C HIS A 28 2.57 3.91 -11.22
N GLY A 29 2.93 5.17 -10.93
CA GLY A 29 4.14 5.53 -10.18
C GLY A 29 4.14 5.04 -8.73
N TRP A 30 3.03 4.48 -8.25
CA TRP A 30 2.90 3.88 -6.93
C TRP A 30 2.56 2.40 -7.02
N ARG A 31 2.78 1.70 -5.92
CA ARG A 31 2.38 0.31 -5.75
C ARG A 31 2.03 0.04 -4.30
N CYS A 32 1.12 -0.90 -4.08
CA CYS A 32 0.81 -1.37 -2.74
C CYS A 32 0.81 -2.89 -2.61
N PHE A 33 0.92 -3.33 -1.35
CA PHE A 33 0.83 -4.73 -0.95
C PHE A 33 -0.10 -4.80 0.25
N LEU A 34 -1.00 -5.79 0.27
CA LEU A 34 -1.96 -5.98 1.35
C LEU A 34 -1.53 -7.16 2.21
N LYS A 35 -1.51 -6.99 3.53
CA LYS A 35 -1.19 -8.10 4.44
C LYS A 35 -2.45 -8.86 4.79
N GLY A 36 -2.59 -10.10 4.34
CA GLY A 36 -3.75 -10.93 4.69
C GLY A 36 -3.86 -11.13 6.22
N THR A 37 -5.10 -11.30 6.71
CA THR A 37 -5.36 -11.76 8.08
C THR A 37 -4.84 -13.19 8.26
N LEU A 38 -5.03 -14.04 7.25
CA LEU A 38 -4.42 -15.36 7.08
C LEU A 38 -4.27 -15.65 5.57
N PRO A 39 -3.08 -16.07 5.07
CA PRO A 39 -1.80 -16.09 5.76
C PRO A 39 -1.31 -14.66 6.07
N LYS A 40 -0.47 -14.49 7.12
CA LYS A 40 0.19 -13.22 7.49
C LYS A 40 1.25 -12.74 6.46
N LYS A 41 1.10 -13.14 5.20
CA LYS A 41 1.95 -12.77 4.08
C LYS A 41 1.38 -11.55 3.39
N TRP A 42 2.28 -10.74 2.85
CA TRP A 42 1.92 -9.68 1.91
C TRP A 42 1.40 -10.29 0.61
N SER A 43 0.40 -9.65 0.01
CA SER A 43 -0.15 -10.01 -1.29
C SER A 43 0.88 -9.82 -2.41
N LYS A 44 0.49 -10.17 -3.63
CA LYS A 44 1.16 -9.66 -4.83
C LYS A 44 1.05 -8.13 -4.89
N GLU A 45 1.94 -7.53 -5.67
CA GLU A 45 1.93 -6.10 -5.98
C GLU A 45 0.60 -5.70 -6.64
N ILE A 46 0.05 -4.56 -6.20
CA ILE A 46 -1.06 -3.88 -6.86
C ILE A 46 -0.53 -2.53 -7.35
N PRO A 47 -0.47 -2.28 -8.67
CA PRO A 47 -0.04 -1.01 -9.21
C PRO A 47 -1.08 0.07 -8.91
N LEU A 48 -0.63 1.30 -8.65
CA LEU A 48 -1.49 2.42 -8.26
C LEU A 48 -1.08 3.70 -8.98
N VAL A 49 -2.04 4.42 -9.54
CA VAL A 49 -1.80 5.77 -10.08
C VAL A 49 -1.72 6.80 -8.95
N GLN A 50 -2.50 6.58 -7.89
CA GLN A 50 -2.61 7.50 -6.77
C GLN A 50 -2.98 6.75 -5.50
N TRP A 51 -2.65 7.35 -4.36
CA TRP A 51 -3.20 6.96 -3.07
C TRP A 51 -3.58 8.18 -2.25
N THR A 52 -4.51 8.00 -1.31
CA THR A 52 -4.97 9.05 -0.39
C THR A 52 -5.16 8.47 1.00
N LEU A 53 -4.93 9.30 2.01
CA LEU A 53 -4.98 8.94 3.42
C LEU A 53 -5.91 9.91 4.16
N LYS A 54 -6.78 9.38 5.02
CA LYS A 54 -7.58 10.17 5.96
C LYS A 54 -7.58 9.55 7.35
N GLY A 55 -7.73 10.37 8.38
CA GLY A 55 -7.75 9.95 9.80
C GLY A 55 -6.55 10.47 10.58
N GLN A 56 -6.38 9.97 11.80
CA GLN A 56 -5.30 10.38 12.70
C GLN A 56 -4.11 9.42 12.58
N ALA A 57 -2.96 9.95 12.15
CA ALA A 57 -1.71 9.21 12.14
C ALA A 57 -1.17 9.04 13.57
N THR A 58 -0.79 7.82 13.91
CA THR A 58 -0.15 7.47 15.18
C THR A 58 1.06 6.59 14.89
N ALA A 59 1.98 6.47 15.86
CA ALA A 59 3.11 5.55 15.77
C ALA A 59 2.67 4.07 15.67
N ARG A 60 1.41 3.75 15.99
CA ARG A 60 0.86 2.39 15.90
C ARG A 60 0.30 2.06 14.52
N ASN A 61 -0.10 3.06 13.75
CA ASN A 61 -0.81 2.87 12.49
C ASN A 61 -0.08 3.40 11.25
N VAL A 62 1.03 4.13 11.43
CA VAL A 62 1.94 4.54 10.36
C VAL A 62 3.35 4.13 10.75
N ILE A 63 3.92 3.19 9.99
CA ILE A 63 5.26 2.64 10.23
C ILE A 63 6.09 2.83 8.95
N PRO A 64 7.00 3.80 8.89
CA PRO A 64 7.96 3.88 7.80
C PRO A 64 8.94 2.71 7.87
N GLY A 65 9.41 2.23 6.73
CA GLY A 65 10.40 1.16 6.65
C GLY A 65 11.30 1.29 5.44
N THR A 66 12.51 0.73 5.54
CA THR A 66 13.51 0.77 4.48
C THR A 66 14.34 -0.50 4.45
N ASP A 67 14.77 -0.92 3.27
CA ASP A 67 15.70 -2.03 3.04
C ASP A 67 16.63 -1.66 1.88
N ALA A 68 17.88 -1.31 2.19
CA ALA A 68 18.85 -0.88 1.17
C ALA A 68 19.08 -1.94 0.07
N SER A 69 18.86 -3.22 0.38
CA SER A 69 19.02 -4.32 -0.58
C SER A 69 17.74 -4.63 -1.37
N GLY A 70 16.60 -4.03 -1.00
CA GLY A 70 15.31 -4.31 -1.59
C GLY A 70 14.83 -5.75 -1.44
N LYS A 71 15.39 -6.56 -0.54
CA LYS A 71 14.97 -7.95 -0.33
C LYS A 71 13.49 -8.04 0.04
N THR A 72 12.98 -7.01 0.72
CA THR A 72 11.59 -6.94 1.12
C THR A 72 10.71 -6.40 -0.01
N GLN A 73 10.02 -7.29 -0.73
CA GLN A 73 9.11 -6.95 -1.84
C GLN A 73 9.75 -6.14 -2.98
N GLN A 74 11.08 -6.22 -3.15
CA GLN A 74 11.81 -5.41 -4.15
C GLN A 74 11.64 -3.91 -3.89
N VAL A 75 11.49 -3.51 -2.63
CA VAL A 75 11.28 -2.11 -2.23
C VAL A 75 12.42 -1.62 -1.35
N VAL A 76 12.97 -0.45 -1.70
CA VAL A 76 14.02 0.21 -0.91
C VAL A 76 13.45 1.02 0.27
N ALA A 77 12.31 1.70 0.08
CA ALA A 77 11.63 2.47 1.10
C ALA A 77 10.11 2.38 0.94
N TRP A 78 9.38 2.29 2.04
CA TRP A 78 7.93 2.16 2.07
C TRP A 78 7.32 2.76 3.34
N ILE A 79 5.99 2.87 3.34
CA ILE A 79 5.18 3.19 4.51
C ILE A 79 4.17 2.06 4.70
N ASP A 80 4.19 1.41 5.85
CA ASP A 80 3.14 0.50 6.28
C ASP A 80 2.06 1.31 7.01
N LEU A 81 0.80 1.16 6.58
CA LEU A 81 -0.36 1.87 7.10
C LEU A 81 -1.40 0.84 7.57
N TYR A 82 -2.02 1.07 8.72
CA TYR A 82 -3.11 0.23 9.21
C TYR A 82 -4.45 0.95 9.08
N GLY A 83 -5.44 0.28 8.50
CA GLY A 83 -6.75 0.89 8.33
C GLY A 83 -7.72 0.13 7.46
N ASP A 84 -8.80 0.83 7.10
CA ASP A 84 -9.79 0.38 6.11
C ASP A 84 -9.39 0.93 4.74
N ILE A 85 -9.47 0.09 3.72
CA ILE A 85 -9.04 0.44 2.37
C ILE A 85 -10.12 0.20 1.33
N VAL A 86 -10.09 1.05 0.30
CA VAL A 86 -10.81 0.85 -0.96
C VAL A 86 -9.83 1.10 -2.10
N ILE A 87 -9.72 0.14 -3.02
CA ILE A 87 -8.99 0.30 -4.28
C ILE A 87 -10.01 0.25 -5.42
N GLU A 88 -10.04 1.30 -6.22
CA GLU A 88 -10.97 1.48 -7.34
C GLU A 88 -10.30 2.39 -8.37
N ASN A 89 -10.29 2.00 -9.65
CA ASN A 89 -9.62 2.74 -10.73
C ASN A 89 -8.14 3.05 -10.43
N ASP A 90 -7.41 2.07 -9.87
CA ASP A 90 -6.00 2.18 -9.47
C ASP A 90 -5.71 3.27 -8.42
N VAL A 91 -6.76 3.76 -7.75
CA VAL A 91 -6.66 4.71 -6.65
C VAL A 91 -6.91 3.98 -5.34
N LEU A 92 -5.90 3.97 -4.48
CA LEU A 92 -6.00 3.48 -3.11
C LEU A 92 -6.49 4.58 -2.17
N ARG A 93 -7.58 4.35 -1.45
CA ARG A 93 -8.08 5.23 -0.39
C ARG A 93 -7.98 4.53 0.94
N ILE A 94 -7.35 5.16 1.92
CA ILE A 94 -7.12 4.58 3.25
C ILE A 94 -7.76 5.45 4.31
N THR A 95 -8.54 4.83 5.18
CA THR A 95 -9.01 5.41 6.44
C THR A 95 -8.20 4.79 7.57
N LEU A 96 -7.33 5.58 8.21
CA LEU A 96 -6.49 5.11 9.30
C LEU A 96 -7.32 4.59 10.48
N ARG A 97 -6.89 3.47 11.02
CA ARG A 97 -7.37 2.87 12.27
C ARG A 97 -6.16 2.56 13.13
N ASP A 98 -6.34 2.40 14.43
CA ASP A 98 -5.31 1.79 15.26
C ASP A 98 -5.47 0.27 15.26
N PRO A 99 -4.38 -0.50 15.21
CA PRO A 99 -4.43 -1.93 15.45
C PRO A 99 -4.87 -2.22 16.90
N GLU A 100 -5.67 -3.27 17.06
CA GLU A 100 -6.07 -3.82 18.36
C GLU A 100 -4.91 -4.53 19.06
#